data_AF-A0AAU9XCI5-F1
#
_entry.id   AF-A0AAU9XCI5-F1
#
_cell.length_a   1.000
_cell.length_b   1.000
_cell.length_c   1.000
_cell.angle_alpha   90.00
_cell.angle_beta   90.00
_cell.angle_gamma   90.00
#
_symmetry.space_group_name_H-M   'P 1'
#
loop_
_entity.id
_entity.type
_entity.pdbx_description
1 polymer ?
#
loop_
_entity_poly.entity_id
_entity_poly.type
_entity_poly.pdbx_seq_one_letter_code
_entity_poly.pdbx_strand_id
1 'polypeptide(L)'
;MVIQYGFVTLFVAAFPLGPFFALINNLLEIRLDAYKFIVVFQRPMAARAQDIGIWYAILKGVTKISVVVNGFVIAFVSEFVPRLYYTLGEHNDSLEGFVNHTLSCFAVDDFPESERPSGAAAAEFPLRINSCGFNLSTCRFRGYYERPKITILSTTLLNPNAYKFSTAYWHILAAKLFFVVAFLHIVFGMTAILAWIIPDVPKEVDNQVKRENFLAREALRSADQQDSVSPVPRENSRGQDEML
;
A
#
# COMPACT_ATOMS: atom_id res chain seq x y z
N MET A 1 8.51 13.53 8.64
CA MET A 1 8.63 12.93 7.28
C MET A 1 8.21 11.46 7.13
N VAL A 2 8.81 10.47 7.82
CA VAL A 2 8.54 9.03 7.53
C VAL A 2 7.08 8.61 7.81
N ILE A 3 6.49 9.11 8.89
CA ILE A 3 5.07 8.81 9.22
C ILE A 3 4.13 9.34 8.13
N GLN A 4 4.38 10.56 7.65
CA GLN A 4 3.63 11.15 6.54
C GLN A 4 3.80 10.35 5.25
N TYR A 5 5.02 9.90 4.94
CA TYR A 5 5.26 8.98 3.83
C TYR A 5 4.42 7.70 3.96
N GLY A 6 4.35 7.13 5.17
CA GLY A 6 3.49 5.98 5.49
C GLY A 6 2.02 6.25 5.19
N PHE A 7 1.45 7.35 5.69
CA PHE A 7 0.05 7.71 5.41
C PHE A 7 -0.24 7.88 3.92
N VAL A 8 0.65 8.56 3.20
CA VAL A 8 0.50 8.79 1.77
C VAL A 8 0.54 7.47 1.00
N THR A 9 1.47 6.58 1.32
CA THR A 9 1.66 5.34 0.56
C THR A 9 0.68 4.23 0.97
N LEU A 10 0.36 4.06 2.25
CA LEU A 10 -0.50 2.96 2.72
C LEU A 10 -1.98 3.12 2.33
N PHE A 11 -2.46 4.36 2.19
CA PHE A 11 -3.89 4.66 2.03
C PHE A 11 -4.23 5.40 0.73
N VAL A 12 -3.30 5.44 -0.24
CA VAL A 12 -3.52 6.14 -1.52
C VAL A 12 -4.72 5.60 -2.28
N ALA A 13 -5.00 4.29 -2.20
CA ALA A 13 -6.15 3.68 -2.86
C ALA A 13 -7.50 4.14 -2.28
N ALA A 14 -7.54 4.52 -1.01
CA ALA A 14 -8.75 5.03 -0.35
C ALA A 14 -8.88 6.55 -0.50
N PHE A 15 -7.76 7.28 -0.47
CA PHE A 15 -7.74 8.74 -0.53
C PHE A 15 -6.68 9.27 -1.51
N PRO A 16 -7.06 9.51 -2.78
CA PRO A 16 -6.13 9.91 -3.82
C PRO A 16 -5.56 11.33 -3.64
N LEU A 17 -6.21 12.18 -2.84
CA LEU A 17 -5.74 13.55 -2.56
C LEU A 17 -4.65 13.62 -1.47
N GLY A 18 -4.30 12.50 -0.83
CA GLY A 18 -3.27 12.45 0.22
C GLY A 18 -1.92 13.10 -0.16
N PRO A 19 -1.35 12.82 -1.35
CA PRO A 19 -0.10 13.44 -1.80
C PRO A 19 -0.16 14.97 -1.89
N PHE A 20 -1.32 15.55 -2.22
CA PHE A 20 -1.49 16.99 -2.31
C PHE A 20 -1.35 17.67 -0.94
N PHE A 21 -2.00 17.11 0.08
CA PHE A 21 -1.86 17.62 1.46
C PHE A 21 -0.44 17.40 2.00
N ALA A 22 0.19 16.29 1.65
CA ALA A 22 1.58 16.03 1.99
C ALA A 22 2.54 17.04 1.35
N LEU A 23 2.29 17.46 0.11
CA LEU A 23 3.07 18.50 -0.56
C LEU A 23 2.99 19.84 0.17
N ILE A 24 1.77 20.28 0.52
CA ILE A 24 1.56 21.52 1.27
C ILE A 24 2.26 21.46 2.63
N ASN A 25 2.12 20.33 3.36
CA ASN A 25 2.81 20.15 4.63
C ASN A 25 4.33 20.25 4.47
N ASN A 26 4.91 19.55 3.48
CA ASN A 26 6.34 19.58 3.22
C ASN A 26 6.86 20.99 2.86
N LEU A 27 6.09 21.78 2.11
CA LEU A 27 6.46 23.16 1.76
C LEU A 27 6.54 24.06 3.00
N LEU A 28 5.61 23.90 3.94
CA LEU A 28 5.64 24.62 5.22
C LEU A 28 6.75 24.09 6.13
N GLU A 29 6.92 22.77 6.20
CA GLU A 29 7.89 22.11 7.09
C GLU A 29 9.33 22.50 6.74
N ILE A 30 9.68 22.61 5.45
CA ILE A 30 11.02 23.11 5.04
C ILE A 30 11.31 24.51 5.61
N ARG A 31 10.32 25.42 5.59
CA ARG A 31 10.50 26.79 6.09
C ARG A 31 10.57 26.83 7.61
N LEU A 32 9.72 26.06 8.28
CA LEU A 32 9.67 25.98 9.74
C LEU A 32 10.91 25.32 10.32
N ASP A 33 11.45 24.28 9.69
CA ASP A 33 12.66 23.62 10.14
C ASP A 33 13.89 24.50 9.90
N ALA A 34 13.96 25.22 8.77
CA ALA A 34 15.01 26.23 8.55
C ALA A 34 14.98 27.33 9.62
N TYR A 35 13.77 27.84 9.96
CA TYR A 35 13.61 28.82 11.04
C TYR A 35 14.08 28.27 12.39
N LYS A 36 13.72 27.03 12.74
CA LYS A 36 14.19 26.38 13.98
C LYS A 36 15.70 26.28 14.03
N PHE A 37 16.37 25.88 12.95
CA PHE A 37 17.83 25.76 12.92
C PHE A 37 18.56 27.11 13.01
N ILE A 38 17.97 28.18 12.47
CA ILE A 38 18.63 29.50 12.44
C ILE A 38 18.36 30.30 13.72
N VAL A 39 17.14 30.23 14.26
CA VAL A 39 16.67 31.14 15.33
C VAL A 39 16.50 30.43 16.68
N VAL A 40 16.08 29.16 16.70
CA VAL A 40 15.65 28.48 17.93
C VAL A 40 16.77 27.62 18.52
N PHE A 41 17.47 26.85 17.70
CA PHE A 41 18.50 25.92 18.17
C PHE A 41 19.89 26.54 18.21
N GLN A 42 20.70 26.10 19.18
CA GLN A 42 22.13 26.36 19.16
C GLN A 42 22.80 25.56 18.03
N ARG A 43 23.87 26.13 17.45
CA ARG A 43 24.60 25.53 16.34
C ARG A 43 25.09 24.11 16.69
N PRO A 44 24.69 23.07 15.93
CA PRO A 44 25.16 21.71 16.15
C PRO A 44 26.57 21.50 15.61
N MET A 45 27.28 20.52 16.16
CA MET A 45 28.57 20.06 15.64
C MET A 45 28.36 19.32 14.32
N ALA A 46 29.16 19.66 13.30
CA ALA A 46 29.06 19.03 12.00
C ALA A 46 29.56 17.58 12.05
N ALA A 47 28.69 16.63 11.75
CA ALA A 47 29.03 15.23 11.54
C ALA A 47 28.96 14.92 10.04
N ARG A 48 29.93 14.16 9.52
CA ARG A 48 29.86 13.64 8.14
C ARG A 48 29.07 12.34 8.13
N ALA A 49 28.03 12.28 7.30
CA ALA A 49 27.28 11.07 7.00
C ALA A 49 27.21 10.91 5.48
N GLN A 50 27.35 9.68 4.99
CA GLN A 50 27.25 9.35 3.56
C GLN A 50 25.81 9.10 3.14
N ASP A 51 24.95 8.66 4.06
CA ASP A 51 23.57 8.29 3.82
C ASP A 51 22.65 8.71 4.97
N ILE A 52 21.34 8.46 4.80
CA ILE A 52 20.32 8.66 5.83
C ILE A 52 20.29 7.50 6.86
N GLY A 53 21.15 6.49 6.71
CA GLY A 53 21.24 5.30 7.57
C GLY A 53 19.97 4.43 7.58
N ILE A 54 19.58 3.98 8.77
CA ILE A 54 18.47 3.04 9.01
C ILE A 54 17.14 3.48 8.40
N TRP A 55 16.92 4.78 8.26
CA TRP A 55 15.70 5.35 7.69
C TRP A 55 15.45 4.87 6.25
N TYR A 56 16.50 4.60 5.47
CA TYR A 56 16.35 4.04 4.13
C TYR A 56 15.71 2.64 4.18
N ALA A 57 16.18 1.79 5.09
CA ALA A 57 15.63 0.45 5.27
C ALA A 57 14.17 0.49 5.75
N ILE A 58 13.83 1.42 6.64
CA ILE A 58 12.46 1.65 7.11
C ILE A 58 11.57 2.08 5.95
N LEU A 59 11.97 3.07 5.17
CA LEU A 59 11.20 3.55 4.01
C LEU A 59 10.98 2.42 3.00
N LYS A 60 12.02 1.66 2.67
CA LYS A 60 11.93 0.48 1.78
C LYS A 60 10.97 -0.58 2.31
N GLY A 61 10.96 -0.81 3.62
CA GLY A 61 10.02 -1.71 4.29
C GLY A 61 8.58 -1.20 4.18
N VAL A 62 8.34 0.07 4.51
CA VAL A 62 7.02 0.71 4.42
C VAL A 62 6.48 0.67 2.99
N THR A 63 7.30 0.93 1.97
CA THR A 63 6.89 0.83 0.56
C THR A 63 6.41 -0.57 0.21
N LYS A 64 7.13 -1.61 0.62
CA LYS A 64 6.75 -3.01 0.34
C LYS A 64 5.45 -3.38 1.06
N ILE A 65 5.29 -2.98 2.32
CA ILE A 65 4.06 -3.21 3.10
C ILE A 65 2.88 -2.44 2.48
N SER A 66 3.10 -1.23 1.99
CA SER A 66 2.09 -0.40 1.33
C SER A 66 1.46 -1.11 0.12
N VAL A 67 2.24 -1.81 -0.70
CA VAL A 67 1.70 -2.58 -1.83
C VAL A 67 0.72 -3.65 -1.34
N VAL A 68 1.04 -4.35 -0.24
CA VAL A 68 0.17 -5.36 0.36
C VAL A 68 -1.11 -4.73 0.88
N VAL A 69 -1.01 -3.68 1.70
CA VAL A 69 -2.18 -3.03 2.30
C VAL A 69 -3.11 -2.47 1.22
N ASN A 70 -2.59 -1.79 0.20
CA ASN A 70 -3.43 -1.27 -0.88
C ASN A 70 -4.14 -2.38 -1.67
N GLY A 71 -3.47 -3.52 -1.91
CA GLY A 71 -4.09 -4.68 -2.53
C GLY A 71 -5.30 -5.19 -1.73
N PHE A 72 -5.17 -5.30 -0.41
CA PHE A 72 -6.27 -5.69 0.47
C PHE A 72 -7.38 -4.62 0.56
N VAL A 73 -7.03 -3.34 0.60
CA VAL A 73 -8.02 -2.24 0.60
C VAL A 73 -8.89 -2.30 -0.67
N ILE A 74 -8.27 -2.46 -1.84
CA ILE A 74 -9.00 -2.56 -3.11
C ILE A 74 -9.85 -3.85 -3.17
N ALA A 75 -9.35 -4.97 -2.65
CA ALA A 75 -10.08 -6.23 -2.71
C ALA A 75 -11.27 -6.30 -1.72
N PHE A 76 -11.05 -5.86 -0.47
CA PHE A 76 -12.00 -6.11 0.62
C PHE A 76 -12.85 -4.90 0.97
N VAL A 77 -12.30 -3.69 0.93
CA VAL A 77 -13.02 -2.46 1.31
C VAL A 77 -13.78 -1.89 0.12
N SER A 78 -13.17 -1.88 -1.07
CA SER A 78 -13.82 -1.40 -2.29
C SER A 78 -14.86 -2.39 -2.83
N GLU A 79 -15.85 -1.86 -3.55
CA GLU A 79 -16.84 -2.63 -4.29
C GLU A 79 -16.34 -3.06 -5.68
N PHE A 80 -15.06 -2.84 -5.99
CA PHE A 80 -14.48 -3.17 -7.29
C PHE A 80 -14.67 -4.65 -7.67
N VAL A 81 -14.23 -5.58 -6.82
CA VAL A 81 -14.30 -7.03 -7.12
C VAL A 81 -15.75 -7.54 -7.23
N PRO A 82 -16.68 -7.21 -6.30
CA PRO A 82 -18.08 -7.62 -6.44
C PRO A 82 -18.77 -7.07 -7.68
N ARG A 83 -18.49 -5.81 -8.06
CA ARG A 83 -19.05 -5.20 -9.28
C ARG A 83 -18.53 -5.91 -10.53
N LEU A 84 -17.23 -6.19 -10.58
CA LEU A 84 -16.61 -6.93 -11.68
C LEU A 84 -17.18 -8.34 -11.80
N TYR A 85 -17.37 -9.05 -10.68
CA TYR A 85 -18.00 -10.37 -10.67
C TYR A 85 -19.43 -10.34 -11.25
N TYR A 86 -20.21 -9.31 -10.88
CA TYR A 86 -21.58 -9.16 -11.37
C TYR A 86 -21.64 -8.89 -12.88
N THR A 87 -20.81 -7.98 -13.39
CA THR A 87 -20.79 -7.61 -14.81
C THR A 87 -20.27 -8.74 -15.70
N LEU A 88 -19.20 -9.43 -15.27
CA LEU A 88 -18.61 -10.54 -16.03
C LEU A 88 -19.43 -11.84 -15.99
N GLY A 89 -20.27 -12.03 -14.97
CA GLY A 89 -21.00 -13.27 -14.78
C GLY A 89 -22.10 -13.48 -15.83
N GLU A 90 -23.09 -12.59 -15.87
CA GLU A 90 -24.33 -12.84 -16.63
C GLU A 90 -25.02 -11.57 -17.14
N HIS A 91 -24.60 -10.36 -16.71
CA HIS A 91 -25.40 -9.14 -16.85
C HIS A 91 -24.87 -8.13 -17.88
N ASN A 92 -24.42 -8.59 -19.07
CA ASN A 92 -24.10 -7.78 -20.25
C ASN A 92 -23.40 -6.42 -19.96
N ASP A 93 -22.38 -6.42 -19.09
CA ASP A 93 -21.63 -5.24 -18.65
C ASP A 93 -22.46 -4.09 -18.01
N SER A 94 -23.74 -4.32 -17.71
CA SER A 94 -24.60 -3.37 -17.02
C SER A 94 -24.60 -3.57 -15.51
N LEU A 95 -24.61 -2.48 -14.75
CA LEU A 95 -24.79 -2.50 -13.29
C LEU A 95 -26.26 -2.39 -12.86
N GLU A 96 -27.19 -2.46 -13.80
CA GLU A 96 -28.61 -2.51 -13.47
C GLU A 96 -28.92 -3.72 -12.58
N GLY A 97 -29.61 -3.49 -11.46
CA GLY A 97 -29.92 -4.54 -10.49
C GLY A 97 -28.79 -4.93 -9.54
N PHE A 98 -27.57 -4.35 -9.65
CA PHE A 98 -26.43 -4.69 -8.79
C PHE A 98 -26.77 -4.58 -7.30
N VAL A 99 -27.42 -3.48 -6.88
CA VAL A 99 -27.82 -3.29 -5.48
C VAL A 99 -28.75 -4.41 -5.03
N ASN A 100 -29.70 -4.83 -5.87
CA ASN A 100 -30.62 -5.92 -5.55
C ASN A 100 -29.91 -7.28 -5.44
N HIS A 101 -28.86 -7.50 -6.23
CA HIS A 101 -28.01 -8.69 -6.16
C HIS A 101 -27.11 -8.72 -4.91
N THR A 102 -26.60 -7.56 -4.47
CA THR A 102 -25.75 -7.47 -3.26
C THR A 102 -26.51 -7.57 -1.92
N LEU A 103 -27.85 -7.47 -1.98
CA LEU A 103 -28.71 -7.50 -0.81
C LEU A 103 -29.34 -8.88 -0.63
N SER A 104 -29.03 -9.52 0.49
CA SER A 104 -29.70 -10.73 0.96
C SER A 104 -31.00 -10.42 1.70
N CYS A 105 -31.91 -11.38 1.68
CA CYS A 105 -33.24 -11.27 2.28
C CYS A 105 -33.30 -11.99 3.62
N PHE A 106 -33.91 -11.36 4.62
CA PHE A 106 -34.18 -11.92 5.93
C PHE A 106 -35.67 -11.88 6.24
N ALA A 107 -36.24 -12.99 6.74
CA ALA A 107 -37.63 -13.03 7.16
C ALA A 107 -37.73 -12.50 8.59
N VAL A 108 -38.48 -11.42 8.79
CA VAL A 108 -38.58 -10.76 10.11
C VAL A 108 -39.24 -11.66 11.16
N ASP A 109 -39.98 -12.66 10.70
CA ASP A 109 -40.63 -13.64 11.58
C ASP A 109 -39.64 -14.61 12.24
N ASP A 110 -38.42 -14.71 11.73
CA ASP A 110 -37.37 -15.55 12.32
C ASP A 110 -36.63 -14.86 13.47
N PHE A 111 -36.89 -13.57 13.74
CA PHE A 111 -36.40 -12.91 14.95
C PHE A 111 -37.20 -13.35 16.19
N PRO A 112 -36.56 -13.44 17.37
CA PRO A 112 -37.30 -13.63 18.61
C PRO A 112 -38.24 -12.44 18.85
N GLU A 113 -39.38 -12.69 19.50
CA GLU A 113 -40.47 -11.72 19.64
C GLU A 113 -40.02 -10.39 20.26
N SER A 114 -39.03 -10.42 21.15
CA SER A 114 -38.44 -9.24 21.79
C SER A 114 -37.60 -8.35 20.87
N GLU A 115 -37.06 -8.89 19.78
CA GLU A 115 -36.20 -8.18 18.83
C GLU A 115 -36.96 -7.74 17.56
N ARG A 116 -38.22 -8.17 17.42
CA ARG A 116 -39.05 -7.79 16.28
C ARG A 116 -39.44 -6.32 16.37
N PRO A 117 -39.41 -5.58 15.24
CA PRO A 117 -39.87 -4.20 15.22
C PRO A 117 -41.36 -4.17 15.60
N SER A 118 -41.67 -3.51 16.72
CA SER A 118 -43.02 -3.38 17.28
C SER A 118 -43.37 -1.91 17.57
N GLY A 119 -44.66 -1.61 17.70
CA GLY A 119 -45.14 -0.26 18.02
C GLY A 119 -44.77 0.79 16.97
N ALA A 120 -44.25 1.94 17.42
CA ALA A 120 -43.95 3.10 16.57
C ALA A 120 -42.92 2.81 15.47
N ALA A 121 -41.95 1.92 15.71
CA ALA A 121 -40.92 1.58 14.73
C ALA A 121 -41.50 0.81 13.52
N ALA A 122 -42.50 -0.04 13.74
CA ALA A 122 -43.22 -0.73 12.66
C ALA A 122 -44.18 0.21 11.90
N ALA A 123 -44.63 1.29 12.54
CA ALA A 123 -45.45 2.33 11.91
C ALA A 123 -44.62 3.35 11.10
N GLU A 124 -43.39 3.66 11.55
CA GLU A 124 -42.46 4.59 10.88
C GLU A 124 -41.70 3.92 9.72
N PHE A 125 -41.35 2.64 9.87
CA PHE A 125 -40.75 1.80 8.82
C PHE A 125 -41.69 0.63 8.48
N PRO A 126 -42.73 0.86 7.66
CA PRO A 126 -43.66 -0.20 7.30
C PRO A 126 -42.90 -1.32 6.60
N LEU A 127 -42.92 -2.50 7.21
CA LEU A 127 -42.36 -3.72 6.62
C LEU A 127 -43.02 -3.93 5.26
N ARG A 128 -42.25 -3.80 4.18
CA ARG A 128 -42.75 -4.11 2.84
C ARG A 128 -43.01 -5.61 2.76
N ILE A 129 -44.28 -5.96 2.81
CA ILE A 129 -44.75 -7.28 2.41
C ILE A 129 -44.25 -7.51 0.98
N ASN A 130 -43.62 -8.66 0.74
CA ASN A 130 -43.11 -9.06 -0.58
C ASN A 130 -41.92 -8.27 -1.11
N SER A 131 -41.13 -7.60 -0.27
CA SER A 131 -39.85 -7.00 -0.71
C SER A 131 -38.99 -8.01 -1.49
N CYS A 132 -38.93 -9.26 -1.02
CA CYS A 132 -38.19 -10.35 -1.66
C CYS A 132 -39.07 -11.35 -2.46
N GLY A 133 -40.37 -11.06 -2.66
CA GLY A 133 -41.27 -11.88 -3.47
C GLY A 133 -41.81 -13.17 -2.83
N PHE A 134 -41.83 -13.27 -1.49
CA PHE A 134 -42.12 -14.54 -0.76
C PHE A 134 -43.43 -14.59 0.03
N ASN A 135 -44.36 -13.68 -0.18
CA ASN A 135 -45.62 -13.67 0.57
C ASN A 135 -45.52 -12.97 1.95
N LEU A 136 -44.35 -12.40 2.30
CA LEU A 136 -43.86 -12.29 3.70
C LEU A 136 -43.22 -10.93 4.04
N SER A 137 -43.23 -10.57 5.32
CA SER A 137 -42.46 -9.48 5.94
C SER A 137 -40.96 -9.78 5.87
N THR A 138 -40.28 -9.23 4.86
CA THR A 138 -38.83 -9.44 4.66
C THR A 138 -38.07 -8.12 4.72
N CYS A 139 -36.93 -8.10 5.41
CA CYS A 139 -35.96 -7.02 5.33
C CYS A 139 -34.75 -7.42 4.47
N ARG A 140 -34.02 -6.42 3.97
CA ARG A 140 -32.81 -6.62 3.16
C ARG A 140 -31.58 -6.14 3.91
N PHE A 141 -30.51 -6.92 3.84
CA PHE A 141 -29.23 -6.57 4.44
C PHE A 141 -28.09 -6.90 3.48
N ARG A 142 -26.96 -6.21 3.64
CA ARG A 142 -25.80 -6.36 2.76
C ARG A 142 -25.11 -7.70 3.02
N GLY A 143 -24.97 -8.51 1.98
CA GLY A 143 -24.31 -9.81 2.08
C GLY A 143 -24.83 -10.83 1.07
N TYR A 144 -24.10 -11.93 0.96
CA TYR A 144 -24.42 -13.03 0.04
C TYR A 144 -24.81 -14.25 0.86
N TYR A 145 -26.09 -14.32 1.20
CA TYR A 145 -26.68 -15.38 2.01
C TYR A 145 -27.86 -16.02 1.29
N GLU A 146 -28.09 -17.28 1.61
CA GLU A 146 -29.17 -18.04 1.01
C GLU A 146 -30.53 -17.58 1.51
N ARG A 147 -31.45 -17.45 0.56
CA ARG A 147 -32.80 -16.93 0.78
C ARG A 147 -33.58 -17.86 1.71
N PRO A 148 -34.48 -17.33 2.57
CA PRO A 148 -35.21 -18.12 3.55
C PRO A 148 -36.22 -19.08 2.92
N LYS A 149 -36.78 -18.71 1.76
CA LYS A 149 -37.73 -19.52 0.99
C LYS A 149 -37.29 -19.63 -0.46
N ILE A 150 -37.66 -20.73 -1.10
CA ILE A 150 -37.41 -20.99 -2.53
C ILE A 150 -38.77 -21.19 -3.20
N THR A 151 -38.96 -20.61 -4.38
CA THR A 151 -40.18 -20.80 -5.18
C THR A 151 -39.92 -21.85 -6.24
N ILE A 152 -40.59 -23.00 -6.15
CA ILE A 152 -40.52 -24.10 -7.14
C ILE A 152 -41.95 -24.38 -7.60
N LEU A 153 -42.20 -24.35 -8.91
CA LEU A 153 -43.53 -24.62 -9.50
C LEU A 153 -44.67 -23.90 -8.75
N SER A 154 -44.55 -22.58 -8.55
CA SER A 154 -45.52 -21.72 -7.80
C SER A 154 -45.72 -22.03 -6.30
N THR A 155 -45.05 -23.03 -5.74
CA THR A 155 -45.04 -23.31 -4.28
C THR A 155 -43.83 -22.71 -3.60
N THR A 156 -44.04 -22.03 -2.46
CA THR A 156 -42.98 -21.45 -1.63
C THR A 156 -42.56 -22.44 -0.54
N LEU A 157 -41.37 -23.01 -0.68
CA LEU A 157 -40.82 -23.99 0.25
C LEU A 157 -39.76 -23.35 1.15
N LEU A 158 -39.60 -23.89 2.35
CA LEU A 158 -38.54 -23.48 3.27
C LEU A 158 -37.17 -23.93 2.72
N ASN A 159 -36.19 -23.03 2.72
CA ASN A 159 -34.83 -23.37 2.33
C ASN A 159 -34.09 -24.05 3.50
N PRO A 160 -33.63 -25.31 3.38
CA PRO A 160 -32.86 -25.97 4.45
C PRO A 160 -31.51 -25.30 4.74
N ASN A 161 -30.98 -24.51 3.80
CA ASN A 161 -29.75 -23.74 3.93
C ASN A 161 -30.00 -22.24 4.07
N ALA A 162 -31.21 -21.84 4.51
CA ALA A 162 -31.52 -20.45 4.83
C ALA A 162 -30.43 -19.81 5.70
N TYR A 163 -30.03 -18.58 5.35
CA TYR A 163 -29.05 -17.78 6.09
C TYR A 163 -27.62 -18.30 6.12
N LYS A 164 -27.31 -19.40 5.42
CA LYS A 164 -25.93 -19.82 5.19
C LYS A 164 -25.31 -19.01 4.04
N PHE A 165 -23.98 -18.95 3.99
CA PHE A 165 -23.28 -18.30 2.90
C PHE A 165 -23.61 -18.94 1.55
N SER A 166 -23.91 -18.08 0.58
CA SER A 166 -24.23 -18.49 -0.79
C SER A 166 -23.00 -19.01 -1.54
N THR A 167 -23.20 -19.74 -2.63
CA THR A 167 -22.11 -20.05 -3.57
C THR A 167 -21.48 -18.78 -4.16
N ALA A 168 -22.28 -17.73 -4.38
CA ALA A 168 -21.80 -16.42 -4.83
C ALA A 168 -20.83 -15.78 -3.83
N TYR A 169 -21.04 -15.97 -2.52
CA TYR A 169 -20.13 -15.50 -1.49
C TYR A 169 -18.72 -16.08 -1.69
N TRP A 170 -18.65 -17.40 -1.88
CA TRP A 170 -17.40 -18.13 -2.04
C TRP A 170 -16.68 -17.78 -3.34
N HIS A 171 -17.40 -17.61 -4.45
CA HIS A 171 -16.80 -17.13 -5.70
C HIS A 171 -16.23 -15.72 -5.56
N ILE A 172 -16.96 -14.80 -4.94
CA ILE A 172 -16.47 -13.42 -4.72
C ILE A 172 -15.27 -13.42 -3.77
N LEU A 173 -15.29 -14.23 -2.71
CA LEU A 173 -14.16 -14.35 -1.80
C LEU A 173 -12.92 -14.91 -2.52
N ALA A 174 -13.08 -15.96 -3.33
CA ALA A 174 -12.01 -16.52 -4.14
C ALA A 174 -11.46 -15.47 -5.14
N ALA A 175 -12.35 -14.73 -5.81
CA ALA A 175 -11.96 -13.65 -6.71
C ALA A 175 -11.21 -12.52 -5.99
N LYS A 176 -11.61 -12.15 -4.77
CA LYS A 176 -10.89 -11.16 -3.94
C LYS A 176 -9.47 -11.63 -3.60
N LEU A 177 -9.33 -12.89 -3.16
CA LEU A 177 -8.02 -13.46 -2.83
C LEU A 177 -7.12 -13.57 -4.07
N PHE A 178 -7.67 -14.04 -5.19
CA PHE A 178 -6.96 -14.09 -6.46
C PHE A 178 -6.52 -12.70 -6.91
N PHE A 179 -7.40 -11.70 -6.83
CA PHE A 179 -7.09 -10.32 -7.17
C PHE A 179 -5.92 -9.80 -6.33
N VAL A 180 -5.90 -10.04 -5.01
CA VAL A 180 -4.78 -9.63 -4.15
C VAL A 180 -3.47 -10.27 -4.63
N VAL A 181 -3.45 -11.58 -4.88
CA VAL A 181 -2.25 -12.28 -5.35
C VAL A 181 -1.78 -11.72 -6.69
N ALA A 182 -2.69 -11.56 -7.66
CA ALA A 182 -2.36 -11.02 -8.98
C ALA A 182 -1.83 -9.58 -8.88
N PHE A 183 -2.52 -8.72 -8.14
CA PHE A 183 -2.13 -7.33 -7.91
C PHE A 183 -0.72 -7.24 -7.30
N LEU A 184 -0.45 -8.04 -6.27
CA LEU A 184 0.87 -8.10 -5.62
C LEU A 184 1.97 -8.48 -6.61
N HIS A 185 1.79 -9.55 -7.38
CA HIS A 185 2.79 -10.01 -8.35
C HIS A 185 3.02 -8.99 -9.46
N ILE A 186 1.96 -8.35 -9.96
CA ILE A 186 2.06 -7.31 -10.99
C ILE A 186 2.84 -6.11 -10.46
N VAL A 187 2.50 -5.59 -9.28
CA VAL A 187 3.16 -4.40 -8.73
C VAL A 187 4.59 -4.70 -8.30
N PHE A 188 4.86 -5.84 -7.67
CA PHE A 188 6.24 -6.25 -7.35
C PHE A 188 7.06 -6.52 -8.62
N GLY A 189 6.46 -7.10 -9.66
CA GLY A 189 7.11 -7.28 -10.96
C GLY A 189 7.47 -5.95 -11.61
N MET A 190 6.53 -5.00 -11.67
CA MET A 190 6.79 -3.67 -12.22
C MET A 190 7.86 -2.90 -11.43
N THR A 191 7.82 -2.95 -10.10
CA THR A 191 8.84 -2.29 -9.28
C THR A 191 10.22 -2.93 -9.42
N ALA A 192 10.30 -4.25 -9.61
CA ALA A 192 11.56 -4.93 -9.91
C ALA A 192 12.10 -4.55 -11.31
N ILE A 193 11.23 -4.44 -12.31
CA ILE A 193 11.61 -3.97 -13.65
C ILE A 193 12.13 -2.54 -13.59
N LEU A 194 11.45 -1.64 -12.87
CA LEU A 194 11.91 -0.26 -12.70
C LEU A 194 13.27 -0.19 -12.01
N ALA A 195 13.48 -1.00 -10.97
CA ALA A 195 14.76 -1.09 -10.29
C ALA A 195 15.87 -1.67 -11.19
N TRP A 196 15.53 -2.49 -12.18
CA TRP A 196 16.49 -3.01 -13.15
C TRP A 196 16.84 -2.00 -14.25
N ILE A 197 15.88 -1.15 -14.67
CA ILE A 197 16.07 -0.15 -15.73
C ILE A 197 16.89 1.05 -15.23
N ILE A 198 16.64 1.49 -13.99
CA ILE A 198 17.26 2.71 -13.45
C ILE A 198 18.60 2.33 -12.78
N PRO A 199 19.75 2.78 -13.31
CA PRO A 199 21.03 2.54 -12.65
C PRO A 199 21.13 3.32 -11.35
N ASP A 200 21.67 2.69 -10.31
CA ASP A 200 21.82 3.30 -8.98
C ASP A 200 22.74 4.54 -8.97
N VAL A 201 23.70 4.60 -9.89
CA VAL A 201 24.64 5.73 -10.02
C VAL A 201 24.44 6.45 -11.35
N PRO A 202 24.23 7.77 -11.37
CA PRO A 202 24.11 8.53 -12.61
C PRO A 202 25.44 8.57 -13.36
N LYS A 203 25.39 8.49 -14.70
CA LYS A 203 26.57 8.42 -15.58
C LYS A 203 27.55 9.57 -15.39
N GLU A 204 27.05 10.77 -15.09
CA GLU A 204 27.90 11.94 -14.87
C GLU A 204 28.81 11.76 -13.66
N VAL A 205 28.28 11.29 -12.54
CA VAL A 205 29.05 11.01 -11.32
C VAL A 205 30.02 9.86 -11.56
N ASP A 206 29.58 8.79 -12.23
CA ASP A 206 30.46 7.66 -12.59
C ASP A 206 31.66 8.13 -13.44
N ASN A 207 31.41 9.01 -14.43
CA ASN A 207 32.47 9.58 -15.25
C ASN A 207 33.42 10.49 -14.44
N GLN A 208 32.89 11.28 -13.51
CA GLN A 208 33.70 12.13 -12.61
C GLN A 208 34.59 11.27 -11.70
N VAL A 209 34.03 10.24 -11.06
CA VAL A 209 34.77 9.30 -10.21
C VAL A 209 35.86 8.58 -11.01
N LYS A 210 35.57 8.15 -12.25
CA LYS A 210 36.58 7.55 -13.14
C LYS A 210 37.70 8.53 -13.48
N ARG A 211 37.38 9.80 -13.73
CA ARG A 211 38.36 10.85 -14.01
C ARG A 211 39.26 11.11 -12.81
N GLU A 212 38.69 11.26 -11.62
CA GLU A 212 39.46 11.46 -10.38
C GLU A 212 40.36 10.26 -10.09
N ASN A 213 39.86 9.04 -10.24
CA ASN A 213 40.65 7.81 -10.08
C ASN A 213 41.78 7.69 -11.11
N PHE A 214 41.57 8.14 -12.35
CA PHE A 214 42.61 8.17 -13.37
C PHE A 214 43.72 9.15 -12.99
N LEU A 215 43.38 10.39 -12.63
CA LEU A 215 44.34 11.43 -12.23
C LEU A 215 45.12 11.02 -10.97
N ALA A 216 44.45 10.42 -9.98
CA ALA A 216 45.09 9.91 -8.77
C ALA A 216 46.12 8.81 -9.08
N ARG A 217 45.79 7.88 -10.00
CA ARG A 217 46.72 6.82 -10.43
C ARG A 217 47.91 7.36 -11.21
N GLU A 218 47.69 8.35 -12.07
CA GLU A 218 48.76 8.99 -12.83
C GLU A 218 49.73 9.73 -11.91
N ALA A 219 49.22 10.44 -10.89
CA ALA A 219 50.02 11.12 -9.89
C ALA A 219 50.87 10.17 -9.03
N LEU A 220 50.33 8.99 -8.67
CA LEU A 220 51.10 7.97 -7.97
C LEU A 220 52.21 7.39 -8.86
N ARG A 221 51.91 7.10 -10.13
CA ARG A 221 52.89 6.56 -11.08
C ARG A 221 54.05 7.53 -11.35
N SER A 222 53.75 8.83 -11.47
CA SER A 222 54.80 9.84 -11.66
C SER A 222 55.67 10.03 -10.41
N ALA A 223 55.10 9.88 -9.21
CA ALA A 223 55.86 9.87 -7.96
C ALA A 223 56.80 8.64 -7.87
N ASP A 224 56.31 7.42 -8.16
CA ASP A 224 57.14 6.21 -8.19
C ASP A 224 58.28 6.31 -9.23
N GLN A 225 58.01 6.97 -10.36
CA GLN A 225 59.02 7.19 -11.39
C GLN A 225 60.09 8.20 -10.96
N GLN A 226 59.75 9.20 -10.14
CA GLN A 226 60.73 10.12 -9.54
C GLN A 226 61.60 9.43 -8.48
N ASP A 227 61.01 8.55 -7.67
CA ASP A 227 61.74 7.77 -6.66
C ASP A 227 62.70 6.74 -7.29
N SER A 228 62.33 6.14 -8.43
CA SER A 228 63.20 5.17 -9.13
C SER A 228 64.35 5.80 -9.93
N VAL A 229 64.22 7.07 -10.35
CA VAL A 229 65.26 7.81 -11.09
C VAL A 229 66.23 8.54 -10.15
N SER A 230 65.85 8.77 -8.90
CA SER A 230 66.73 9.36 -7.88
C SER A 230 67.40 8.27 -7.05
N PRO A 231 68.67 7.89 -7.30
CA PRO A 231 69.43 7.05 -6.38
C PRO A 231 69.83 7.91 -5.17
N VAL A 232 68.89 8.23 -4.29
CA VAL A 232 69.26 8.77 -2.98
C VAL A 232 69.70 7.59 -2.12
N PRO A 233 70.96 7.57 -1.64
CA PRO A 233 71.45 6.49 -0.81
C PRO A 233 70.59 6.42 0.46
N ARG A 234 70.19 5.20 0.86
CA ARG A 234 69.77 4.97 2.25
C ARG A 234 70.95 5.31 3.14
N GLU A 235 70.92 6.48 3.77
CA GLU A 235 71.91 6.87 4.77
C GLU A 235 71.74 5.93 5.96
N ASN A 236 72.70 5.02 6.07
CA ASN A 236 72.80 4.06 7.15
C ASN A 236 73.53 4.74 8.31
N SER A 237 72.87 4.80 9.46
CA SER A 237 73.45 4.79 10.81
C SER A 237 74.85 5.42 11.00
N ARG A 238 74.91 6.66 11.52
CA ARG A 238 75.78 7.03 12.67
C ARG A 238 75.58 8.49 13.09
N GLY A 239 75.21 8.64 14.35
CA GLY A 239 75.20 9.90 15.09
C GLY A 239 75.14 9.61 16.59
N GLN A 240 76.12 8.86 17.11
CA GLN A 240 76.81 9.24 18.35
C GLN A 240 77.56 10.55 18.00
N ASP A 241 77.57 11.65 18.75
CA ASP A 241 77.46 11.92 20.18
C ASP A 241 76.92 13.36 20.37
N GLU A 242 76.26 13.65 21.49
CA GLU A 242 76.74 14.63 22.47
C GLU A 242 75.99 14.43 23.79
N MET A 243 76.78 14.09 24.83
CA MET A 243 76.41 14.01 26.24
C MET A 243 76.27 15.42 26.82
N LEU A 244 75.20 15.68 27.57
CA LEU A 244 75.18 16.27 28.92
C LEU A 244 73.73 16.31 29.46
#